data_AF-A0A8D8PL29-F1
#
_entry.id   AF-A0A8D8PL29-F1
#
_cell.length_a   1.000
_cell.length_b   1.000
_cell.length_c   1.000
_cell.angle_alpha   90.00
_cell.angle_beta   90.00
_cell.angle_gamma   90.00
#
_symmetry.space_group_name_H-M   'P 1'
#
loop_
_entity.id
_entity.type
_entity.pdbx_description
1 polymer ?
#
loop_
_entity_poly.entity_id
_entity_poly.type
_entity_poly.pdbx_seq_one_letter_code
_entity_poly.pdbx_strand_id
1 'polypeptide(L)'
;MLFHIIDNKNINIIKEASVNRLQTLFRKCSIKFQRANNHLWFLAMCKSKKVTPNFVKVYTNSTSKSAVKAIDCAKKKWVEEERKHWFKKRDSIGETKRFISSELMAKLSPLQYKLAEDDILDLVREEGHHHYLKLSKKLKSLVQKSIPMSRKPLGQTVDLLSLNVVGPINNMEVNRFPVYDVKCDFYPRFKNLSHLYLQNSEEKLLNMGFKHSFSSSIGEKDILDLAADCEVALSTRSTSYRMQKRKCSEILREVKKQGKIQKVETSILKKLRKKIEDNNLVICKADKGNTVTILNRSDYVEKMKSYVIENNLVVTKEKNILGKYIAQVRKCTSECPNLLANVEKIQNPQIPKLYGLPKIHKVDQPPRPAVSCTQAPNVEACKRLVAKLPDLIKFHPKRSLKNSQDFINKTKNLVISSNAKLISFDVKNLFPSVPVDEVKTLITNRISHLSEVLQKEVKKSLEICLSQNFCTFMDQTFEIKSGLPIGSPISPLMADIFMDHIEERMFSSGSPWSSRILHWFRYVDDIFVVVVGSWRQIGKLLGHLNRVHPNIIFHSITLCCTDSFQYLWM
;
A
#
# COMPACT_ATOMS: atom_id res chain seq x y z
N MET A 1 40.86 2.20 -1.90
CA MET A 1 40.62 1.77 -0.50
C MET A 1 40.05 2.96 0.26
N LEU A 2 38.72 3.15 0.24
CA LEU A 2 37.95 4.05 1.11
C LEU A 2 36.47 3.93 0.73
N PHE A 3 35.62 3.76 1.74
CA PHE A 3 34.15 3.58 1.72
C PHE A 3 33.64 2.14 1.50
N HIS A 4 33.89 1.30 2.49
CA HIS A 4 32.92 0.31 2.95
C HIS A 4 32.42 0.75 4.32
N ILE A 5 31.10 0.86 4.48
CA ILE A 5 30.36 1.09 5.73
C ILE A 5 30.68 2.45 6.39
N ILE A 6 29.63 3.16 6.82
CA ILE A 6 29.78 4.39 7.59
C ILE A 6 30.30 3.96 8.98
N ASP A 7 31.62 3.88 9.16
CA ASP A 7 32.24 3.78 10.47
C ASP A 7 32.10 5.11 11.22
N ASN A 8 31.95 5.06 12.55
CA ASN A 8 31.81 6.24 13.43
C ASN A 8 32.91 7.30 13.24
N LYS A 9 34.13 6.90 12.84
CA LYS A 9 35.22 7.83 12.51
C LYS A 9 34.93 8.70 11.28
N ASN A 10 34.24 8.17 10.27
CA ASN A 10 33.90 8.91 9.05
C ASN A 10 32.74 9.90 9.26
N ILE A 11 31.86 9.64 10.23
CA ILE A 11 30.74 10.53 10.59
C ILE A 11 31.26 11.85 11.15
N ASN A 12 32.18 11.79 12.11
CA ASN A 12 32.72 13.01 12.75
C ASN A 12 33.47 13.88 11.74
N ILE A 13 34.23 13.27 10.82
CA ILE A 13 34.93 13.98 9.74
C ILE A 13 33.95 14.70 8.79
N ILE A 14 32.77 14.12 8.53
CA ILE A 14 31.75 14.76 7.69
C ILE A 14 31.07 15.91 8.46
N LYS A 15 30.75 15.74 9.74
CA LYS A 15 30.14 16.79 10.57
C LYS A 15 31.01 18.04 10.69
N GLU A 16 32.33 17.86 10.85
CA GLU A 16 33.28 18.97 10.98
C GLU A 16 33.74 19.56 9.63
N ALA A 17 33.34 18.97 8.49
CA ALA A 17 33.77 19.42 7.18
C ALA A 17 33.18 20.80 6.80
N SER A 18 33.98 21.60 6.10
CA SER A 18 33.53 22.85 5.48
C SER A 18 32.50 22.60 4.38
N VAL A 19 31.66 23.59 4.08
CA VAL A 19 30.61 23.53 3.05
C VAL A 19 31.18 23.09 1.69
N ASN A 20 32.30 23.67 1.24
CA ASN A 20 32.95 23.31 -0.03
C ASN A 20 33.39 21.84 -0.08
N ARG A 21 33.89 21.32 1.06
CA ARG A 21 34.29 19.92 1.19
C ARG A 21 33.08 18.99 1.17
N LEU A 22 31.98 19.37 1.84
CA LEU A 22 30.72 18.65 1.82
C LEU A 22 30.10 18.61 0.42
N GLN A 23 30.05 19.74 -0.30
CA GLN A 23 29.57 19.80 -1.69
C GLN A 23 30.40 18.88 -2.61
N THR A 24 31.73 18.88 -2.45
CA THR A 24 32.62 17.99 -3.22
C THR A 24 32.35 16.51 -2.93
N LEU A 25 32.13 16.16 -1.66
CA LEU A 25 31.78 14.80 -1.25
C LEU A 25 30.40 14.38 -1.77
N PHE A 26 29.42 15.28 -1.70
CA PHE A 26 28.07 15.07 -2.22
C PHE A 26 28.09 14.82 -3.72
N ARG A 27 28.87 15.60 -4.49
CA ARG A 27 29.10 15.38 -5.92
C ARG A 27 29.69 14.01 -6.19
N LYS A 28 30.80 13.65 -5.53
CA LYS A 28 31.47 12.35 -5.71
C LYS A 28 30.54 11.17 -5.38
N CYS A 29 29.75 11.28 -4.32
CA CYS A 29 28.78 10.24 -3.95
C CYS A 29 27.64 10.14 -4.96
N SER A 30 27.11 11.27 -5.43
CA SER A 30 26.03 11.31 -6.42
C SER A 30 26.45 10.69 -7.76
N ILE A 31 27.68 10.97 -8.23
CA ILE A 31 28.24 10.33 -9.44
C ILE A 31 28.36 8.81 -9.23
N LYS A 32 28.92 8.36 -8.10
CA LYS A 32 29.07 6.92 -7.80
C LYS A 32 27.71 6.23 -7.74
N PHE A 33 26.71 6.86 -7.12
CA PHE A 33 25.34 6.37 -7.04
C PHE A 33 24.75 6.19 -8.44
N GLN A 34 24.89 7.19 -9.31
CA GLN A 34 24.40 7.09 -10.69
C GLN A 34 25.14 6.03 -11.50
N ARG A 35 26.45 5.86 -11.30
CA ARG A 35 27.21 4.78 -11.94
C ARG A 35 26.75 3.39 -11.49
N ALA A 36 26.42 3.21 -10.22
CA ALA A 36 25.83 1.97 -9.70
C ALA A 36 24.46 1.67 -10.35
N ASN A 37 23.60 2.68 -10.50
CA ASN A 37 22.34 2.54 -11.24
C ASN A 37 22.55 2.13 -12.70
N ASN A 38 23.50 2.76 -13.39
CA ASN A 38 23.83 2.39 -14.77
C ASN A 38 24.37 0.94 -14.87
N HIS A 39 25.15 0.48 -13.89
CA HIS A 39 25.60 -0.92 -13.83
C HIS A 39 24.44 -1.90 -13.61
N LEU A 40 23.52 -1.58 -12.69
CA LEU A 40 22.32 -2.38 -12.45
C LEU A 40 21.46 -2.48 -13.71
N TRP A 41 21.28 -1.35 -14.42
CA TRP A 41 20.63 -1.33 -15.74
C TRP A 41 21.34 -2.25 -16.74
N PHE A 42 22.67 -2.17 -16.85
CA PHE A 42 23.44 -3.00 -17.77
C PHE A 42 23.28 -4.50 -17.47
N LEU A 43 23.31 -4.91 -16.20
CA LEU A 43 23.10 -6.31 -15.79
C LEU A 43 21.67 -6.79 -16.09
N ALA A 44 20.68 -5.93 -15.84
CA ALA A 44 19.29 -6.21 -16.17
C ALA A 44 19.08 -6.40 -17.69
N MET A 45 19.70 -5.55 -18.51
CA MET A 45 19.64 -5.67 -19.96
C MET A 45 20.37 -6.89 -20.48
N CYS A 46 21.53 -7.25 -19.90
CA CYS A 46 22.21 -8.51 -20.24
C CYS A 46 21.31 -9.73 -20.00
N LYS A 47 20.59 -9.75 -18.86
CA LYS A 47 19.62 -10.80 -18.53
C LYS A 47 18.45 -10.84 -19.53
N SER A 48 17.87 -9.69 -19.86
CA SER A 48 16.75 -9.57 -20.82
C SER A 48 17.15 -10.05 -22.22
N LYS A 49 18.33 -9.64 -22.69
CA LYS A 49 18.85 -10.00 -24.02
C LYS A 49 19.57 -11.37 -24.05
N LYS A 50 19.56 -12.13 -22.95
CA LYS A 50 20.22 -13.44 -22.79
C LYS A 50 21.71 -13.43 -23.17
N VAL A 51 22.41 -12.31 -22.95
CA VAL A 51 23.84 -12.18 -23.20
C VAL A 51 24.62 -12.21 -21.89
N THR A 52 25.81 -12.80 -21.91
CA THR A 52 26.68 -12.89 -20.72
C THR A 52 27.75 -11.79 -20.78
N PRO A 53 27.92 -10.98 -19.72
CA PRO A 53 29.00 -9.98 -19.67
C PRO A 53 30.39 -10.61 -19.72
N ASN A 54 31.35 -9.95 -20.39
CA ASN A 54 32.72 -10.46 -20.58
C ASN A 54 33.51 -10.73 -19.27
N PHE A 55 33.11 -10.15 -18.15
CA PHE A 55 33.76 -10.38 -16.86
C PHE A 55 33.30 -11.69 -16.19
N VAL A 56 32.21 -12.31 -16.64
CA VAL A 56 31.74 -13.60 -16.16
C VAL A 56 32.45 -14.70 -16.96
N LYS A 57 33.55 -15.21 -16.39
CA LYS A 57 34.39 -16.25 -17.01
C LYS A 57 34.15 -17.57 -16.30
N VAL A 58 33.40 -18.47 -16.96
CA VAL A 58 33.15 -19.84 -16.48
C VAL A 58 33.48 -20.79 -17.63
N TYR A 59 34.42 -21.71 -17.40
CA TYR A 59 34.94 -22.65 -18.39
C TYR A 59 34.76 -24.09 -17.91
N THR A 60 34.68 -25.03 -18.85
CA THR A 60 34.71 -26.48 -18.59
C THR A 60 35.54 -27.14 -19.69
N ASN A 61 36.16 -28.28 -19.35
CA ASN A 61 36.85 -29.13 -20.30
C ASN A 61 35.91 -30.19 -20.92
N SER A 62 34.68 -30.33 -20.41
CA SER A 62 33.70 -31.31 -20.89
C SER A 62 32.75 -30.72 -21.94
N THR A 63 32.64 -31.36 -23.09
CA THR A 63 31.70 -30.99 -24.17
C THR A 63 30.30 -31.59 -23.99
N SER A 64 30.04 -32.28 -22.87
CA SER A 64 28.75 -32.92 -22.62
C SER A 64 27.60 -31.90 -22.53
N LYS A 65 26.40 -32.29 -22.98
CA LYS A 65 25.19 -31.45 -22.90
C LYS A 65 24.90 -31.02 -21.45
N SER A 66 25.20 -31.87 -20.47
CA SER A 66 25.05 -31.58 -19.05
C SER A 66 26.05 -30.53 -18.56
N ALA A 67 27.31 -30.58 -19.02
CA ALA A 67 28.32 -29.58 -18.69
C ALA A 67 27.99 -28.20 -19.28
N VAL A 68 27.47 -28.14 -20.51
CA VAL A 68 27.00 -26.88 -21.13
C VAL A 68 25.84 -26.26 -20.34
N LYS A 69 24.85 -27.08 -19.95
CA LYS A 69 23.73 -26.62 -19.09
C LYS A 69 24.21 -26.14 -17.72
N ALA A 70 25.18 -26.82 -17.11
CA ALA A 70 25.76 -26.43 -15.84
C ALA A 70 26.50 -25.08 -15.92
N ILE A 71 27.26 -24.84 -17.00
CA ILE A 71 27.90 -23.55 -17.27
C ILE A 71 26.87 -22.44 -17.42
N ASP A 72 25.82 -22.65 -18.19
CA ASP A 72 24.79 -21.63 -18.40
C ASP A 72 24.06 -21.30 -17.09
N CYS A 73 23.83 -22.30 -16.24
CA CYS A 73 23.30 -22.10 -14.89
C CYS A 73 24.27 -21.29 -14.02
N ALA A 74 25.56 -21.63 -14.02
CA ALA A 74 26.61 -20.95 -13.27
C ALA A 74 26.77 -19.48 -13.72
N LYS A 75 26.77 -19.21 -15.03
CA LYS A 75 26.82 -17.85 -15.59
C LYS A 75 25.61 -17.02 -15.15
N LYS A 76 24.40 -17.59 -15.21
CA LYS A 76 23.17 -16.92 -14.73
C LYS A 76 23.24 -16.62 -13.24
N LYS A 77 23.72 -17.57 -12.43
CA LYS A 77 23.88 -17.40 -10.98
C LYS A 77 24.89 -16.31 -10.65
N TRP A 78 26.03 -16.26 -11.35
CA TRP A 78 27.03 -15.19 -11.17
C TRP A 78 26.43 -13.82 -11.48
N VAL A 79 25.76 -13.65 -12.62
CA VAL A 79 25.12 -12.36 -12.97
C VAL A 79 24.12 -11.92 -11.90
N GLU A 80 23.39 -12.86 -11.30
CA GLU A 80 22.45 -12.56 -10.22
C GLU A 80 23.16 -12.14 -8.92
N GLU A 81 24.25 -12.80 -8.53
CA GLU A 81 25.07 -12.40 -7.37
C GLU A 81 25.75 -11.04 -7.57
N GLU A 82 26.27 -10.79 -8.78
CA GLU A 82 26.83 -9.48 -9.16
C GLU A 82 25.77 -8.40 -9.03
N ARG A 83 24.53 -8.69 -9.48
CA ARG A 83 23.41 -7.76 -9.37
C ARG A 83 23.08 -7.46 -7.90
N LYS A 84 23.07 -8.48 -7.02
CA LYS A 84 22.89 -8.28 -5.57
C LYS A 84 24.00 -7.44 -4.95
N HIS A 85 25.26 -7.68 -5.34
CA HIS A 85 26.40 -6.87 -4.91
C HIS A 85 26.21 -5.39 -5.26
N TRP A 86 25.81 -5.09 -6.51
CA TRP A 86 25.56 -3.71 -6.94
C TRP A 86 24.37 -3.05 -6.24
N PHE A 87 23.31 -3.80 -5.89
CA PHE A 87 22.22 -3.29 -5.06
C PHE A 87 22.72 -2.89 -3.67
N LYS A 88 23.42 -3.78 -2.97
CA LYS A 88 23.98 -3.49 -1.64
C LYS A 88 24.92 -2.28 -1.67
N LYS A 89 25.75 -2.18 -2.72
CA LYS A 89 26.67 -1.04 -2.93
C LYS A 89 25.92 0.26 -3.21
N ARG A 90 24.89 0.24 -4.05
CA ARG A 90 24.05 1.41 -4.33
C ARG A 90 23.39 1.92 -3.05
N ASP A 91 22.83 1.03 -2.24
CA ASP A 91 22.10 1.38 -1.03
C ASP A 91 23.03 2.01 0.01
N SER A 92 24.22 1.44 0.24
CA SER A 92 25.24 2.01 1.12
C SER A 92 25.74 3.40 0.66
N ILE A 93 25.92 3.60 -0.66
CA ILE A 93 26.25 4.93 -1.20
C ILE A 93 25.07 5.89 -1.01
N GLY A 94 23.84 5.41 -1.16
CA GLY A 94 22.61 6.18 -0.96
C GLY A 94 22.46 6.69 0.48
N GLU A 95 22.75 5.85 1.47
CA GLU A 95 22.78 6.24 2.89
C GLU A 95 23.81 7.34 3.15
N THR A 96 25.03 7.15 2.64
CA THR A 96 26.10 8.16 2.77
C THR A 96 25.72 9.48 2.10
N LYS A 97 25.10 9.42 0.91
CA LYS A 97 24.61 10.59 0.19
C LYS A 97 23.56 11.34 1.01
N ARG A 98 22.60 10.63 1.63
CA ARG A 98 21.56 11.24 2.48
C ARG A 98 22.17 11.90 3.72
N PHE A 99 23.16 11.28 4.34
CA PHE A 99 23.85 11.85 5.50
C PHE A 99 24.61 13.14 5.15
N ILE A 100 25.36 13.16 4.04
CA ILE A 100 26.03 14.38 3.57
C ILE A 100 24.99 15.47 3.23
N SER A 101 23.85 15.06 2.65
CA SER A 101 22.75 15.97 2.33
C SER A 101 22.18 16.64 3.58
N SER A 102 21.95 15.90 4.67
CA SER A 102 21.44 16.48 5.92
C SER A 102 22.42 17.47 6.54
N GLU A 103 23.73 17.17 6.50
CA GLU A 103 24.76 18.08 6.99
C GLU A 103 24.87 19.36 6.13
N LEU A 104 24.68 19.25 4.81
CA LEU A 104 24.61 20.42 3.93
C LEU A 104 23.35 21.27 4.23
N MET A 105 22.19 20.65 4.44
CA MET A 105 20.95 21.35 4.80
C MET A 105 21.04 22.04 6.17
N ALA A 106 21.85 21.52 7.10
CA ALA A 106 22.07 22.15 8.40
C ALA A 106 22.96 23.40 8.32
N LYS A 107 23.80 23.52 7.28
CA LYS A 107 24.82 24.58 7.14
C LYS A 107 24.50 25.62 6.06
N LEU A 108 23.52 25.35 5.21
CA LEU A 108 23.11 26.22 4.09
C LEU A 108 21.66 26.63 4.26
N SER A 109 21.29 27.82 3.79
CA SER A 109 19.88 28.15 3.65
C SER A 109 19.20 27.17 2.68
N PRO A 110 17.88 26.92 2.80
CA PRO A 110 17.15 26.01 1.92
C PRO A 110 17.40 26.32 0.43
N LEU A 111 17.45 27.60 0.08
CA LEU A 111 17.74 28.02 -1.29
C LEU A 111 19.20 27.77 -1.69
N GLN A 112 20.19 28.14 -0.87
CA GLN A 112 21.60 27.88 -1.17
C GLN A 112 21.88 26.38 -1.35
N TYR A 113 21.28 25.54 -0.50
CA TYR A 113 21.34 24.09 -0.64
C TYR A 113 20.79 23.65 -1.99
N LYS A 114 19.58 24.11 -2.35
CA LYS A 114 18.93 23.73 -3.61
C LYS A 114 19.73 24.16 -4.84
N LEU A 115 20.29 25.37 -4.83
CA LEU A 115 21.16 25.86 -5.90
C LEU A 115 22.39 24.97 -6.09
N ALA A 116 23.06 24.63 -4.98
CA ALA A 116 24.23 23.75 -4.98
C ALA A 116 23.89 22.31 -5.38
N GLU A 117 22.73 21.81 -4.95
CA GLU A 117 22.23 20.49 -5.35
C GLU A 117 21.97 20.44 -6.85
N ASP A 118 21.26 21.42 -7.41
CA ASP A 118 20.95 21.50 -8.84
C ASP A 118 22.22 21.52 -9.70
N ASP A 119 23.22 22.33 -9.33
CA ASP A 119 24.51 22.39 -10.04
C ASP A 119 25.23 21.04 -10.04
N ILE A 120 25.20 20.35 -8.89
CA ILE A 120 25.79 19.02 -8.76
C ILE A 120 25.00 17.98 -9.56
N LEU A 121 23.67 18.07 -9.58
CA LEU A 121 22.80 17.17 -10.34
C LEU A 121 23.00 17.31 -11.84
N ASP A 122 23.21 18.52 -12.37
CA ASP A 122 23.55 18.74 -13.78
C ASP A 122 24.85 18.04 -14.17
N LEU A 123 25.90 18.20 -13.36
CA LEU A 123 27.17 17.50 -13.57
C LEU A 123 27.03 15.97 -13.47
N VAL A 124 26.20 15.50 -12.52
CA VAL A 124 25.89 14.06 -12.37
C VAL A 124 25.12 13.54 -13.58
N ARG A 125 24.22 14.34 -14.17
CA ARG A 125 23.49 13.99 -15.39
C ARG A 125 24.45 13.78 -16.55
N GLU A 126 25.37 14.72 -16.79
CA GLU A 126 26.37 14.63 -17.86
C GLU A 126 27.30 13.42 -17.68
N GLU A 127 27.95 13.30 -16.53
CA GLU A 127 28.85 12.17 -16.24
C GLU A 127 28.12 10.82 -16.24
N GLY A 128 26.89 10.81 -15.71
CA GLY A 128 26.00 9.67 -15.70
C GLY A 128 25.63 9.23 -17.12
N HIS A 129 25.35 10.18 -18.00
CA HIS A 129 25.04 9.91 -19.41
C HIS A 129 26.24 9.31 -20.16
N HIS A 130 27.43 9.89 -19.99
CA HIS A 130 28.65 9.34 -20.59
C HIS A 130 28.92 7.89 -20.15
N HIS A 131 28.74 7.59 -18.85
CA HIS A 131 28.91 6.23 -18.35
C HIS A 131 27.85 5.27 -18.92
N TYR A 132 26.60 5.72 -19.02
CA TYR A 132 25.51 4.96 -19.65
C TYR A 132 25.83 4.64 -21.11
N LEU A 133 26.28 5.61 -21.91
CA LEU A 133 26.66 5.40 -23.32
C LEU A 133 27.78 4.36 -23.44
N LYS A 134 28.77 4.37 -22.53
CA LYS A 134 29.85 3.38 -22.51
C LYS A 134 29.31 1.96 -22.27
N LEU A 135 28.38 1.78 -21.33
CA LEU A 135 27.75 0.49 -21.06
C LEU A 135 26.80 0.06 -22.19
N SER A 136 26.10 1.00 -22.82
CA SER A 136 25.26 0.74 -23.99
C SER A 136 26.08 0.25 -25.18
N LYS A 137 27.24 0.87 -25.48
CA LYS A 137 28.18 0.39 -26.50
C LYS A 137 28.68 -1.04 -26.20
N LYS A 138 29.02 -1.32 -24.93
CA LYS A 138 29.40 -2.69 -24.50
C LYS A 138 28.27 -3.69 -24.71
N LEU A 139 27.04 -3.34 -24.34
CA LEU A 139 25.87 -4.19 -24.53
C LEU A 139 25.63 -4.48 -26.02
N LYS A 140 25.72 -3.48 -26.90
CA LYS A 140 25.61 -3.64 -28.35
C LYS A 140 26.65 -4.65 -28.88
N SER A 141 27.91 -4.51 -28.46
CA SER A 141 28.98 -5.45 -28.85
C SER A 141 28.71 -6.89 -28.40
N LEU A 142 28.20 -7.08 -27.17
CA LEU A 142 27.84 -8.40 -26.65
C LEU A 142 26.70 -9.04 -27.43
N VAL A 143 25.67 -8.26 -27.76
CA VAL A 143 24.53 -8.73 -28.57
C VAL A 143 25.01 -9.11 -29.97
N GLN A 144 25.82 -8.28 -30.63
CA GLN A 144 26.34 -8.58 -31.97
C GLN A 144 27.21 -9.84 -32.01
N LYS A 145 27.99 -10.11 -30.96
CA LYS A 145 28.81 -11.33 -30.83
C LYS A 145 27.97 -12.60 -30.58
N SER A 146 26.74 -12.47 -30.10
CA SER A 146 25.83 -13.60 -29.86
C SER A 146 25.04 -14.05 -31.10
N ILE A 147 25.17 -13.37 -32.24
CA ILE A 147 24.48 -13.71 -33.50
C ILE A 147 25.35 -14.68 -34.33
N PRO A 148 24.85 -15.87 -34.74
CA PRO A 148 25.61 -16.83 -35.54
C PRO A 148 25.93 -16.31 -36.95
N MET A 149 27.09 -16.69 -37.50
CA MET A 149 27.64 -16.20 -38.78
C MET A 149 26.72 -16.40 -40.01
N SER A 150 25.77 -17.34 -39.96
CA SER A 150 24.82 -17.63 -41.05
C SER A 150 23.65 -16.64 -41.18
N ARG A 151 23.56 -15.61 -40.32
CA ARG A 151 22.49 -14.59 -40.35
C ARG A 151 23.02 -13.15 -40.28
N LYS A 152 24.21 -12.87 -40.82
CA LYS A 152 24.63 -11.49 -41.06
C LYS A 152 23.98 -11.00 -42.36
N PRO A 153 23.03 -10.05 -42.34
CA PRO A 153 22.55 -9.47 -43.59
C PRO A 153 23.69 -8.64 -44.19
N LEU A 154 24.03 -8.89 -45.46
CA LEU A 154 24.83 -7.96 -46.24
C LEU A 154 24.06 -6.64 -46.37
N GLY A 155 24.64 -5.54 -45.92
CA GLY A 155 24.26 -4.21 -46.41
C GLY A 155 22.98 -3.56 -45.89
N GLN A 156 22.50 -3.85 -44.68
CA GLN A 156 21.50 -3.00 -44.02
C GLN A 156 22.00 -2.46 -42.68
N THR A 157 22.17 -1.13 -42.61
CA THR A 157 22.24 -0.38 -41.37
C THR A 157 20.99 -0.68 -40.57
N VAL A 158 21.13 -1.43 -39.47
CA VAL A 158 20.04 -1.71 -38.54
C VAL A 158 19.49 -0.38 -38.04
N ASP A 159 18.27 -0.06 -38.44
CA ASP A 159 17.61 1.20 -38.15
C ASP A 159 17.52 1.43 -36.63
N LEU A 160 18.13 2.53 -36.20
CA LEU A 160 18.50 2.85 -34.82
C LEU A 160 17.33 3.36 -33.97
N LEU A 161 16.12 3.47 -34.54
CA LEU A 161 14.93 4.05 -33.90
C LEU A 161 13.95 3.01 -33.30
N SER A 162 14.06 1.73 -33.62
CA SER A 162 13.14 0.68 -33.11
C SER A 162 13.47 0.15 -31.72
N LEU A 163 14.62 0.56 -31.16
CA LEU A 163 15.02 0.26 -29.78
C LEU A 163 14.67 1.47 -28.89
N ASN A 164 13.41 1.57 -28.46
CA ASN A 164 12.96 2.46 -27.39
C ASN A 164 13.67 2.12 -26.06
N VAL A 165 14.96 2.47 -25.96
CA VAL A 165 15.77 2.30 -24.76
C VAL A 165 15.89 3.66 -24.11
N VAL A 166 14.83 4.03 -23.39
CA VAL A 166 14.84 5.19 -22.48
C VAL A 166 15.93 4.93 -21.44
N GLY A 167 16.94 5.80 -21.42
CA GLY A 167 18.02 5.74 -20.42
C GLY A 167 17.47 6.06 -19.02
N PRO A 168 18.18 5.65 -17.94
CA PRO A 168 17.76 5.86 -16.55
C PRO A 168 17.70 7.34 -16.11
N ILE A 169 17.91 8.29 -17.01
CA ILE A 169 18.07 9.72 -16.72
C ILE A 169 16.71 10.45 -16.73
N ASN A 170 15.70 9.95 -17.47
CA ASN A 170 14.38 10.59 -17.49
C ASN A 170 13.44 10.13 -16.36
N ASN A 171 13.83 9.11 -15.58
CA ASN A 171 12.97 8.51 -14.56
C ASN A 171 13.63 8.51 -13.18
N MET A 172 13.91 9.70 -12.64
CA MET A 172 13.91 9.86 -11.18
C MET A 172 12.50 9.76 -10.58
N GLU A 173 11.48 9.60 -11.42
CA GLU A 173 10.18 9.05 -11.03
C GLU A 173 10.00 7.61 -11.56
N VAL A 174 9.71 6.71 -10.63
CA VAL A 174 9.06 5.41 -10.79
C VAL A 174 9.92 4.24 -11.31
N ASN A 175 10.17 3.30 -10.38
CA ASN A 175 10.28 1.87 -10.64
C ASN A 175 9.17 1.40 -11.60
N ARG A 176 9.41 1.29 -12.90
CA ARG A 176 8.56 0.48 -13.77
C ARG A 176 9.40 -0.59 -14.48
N PHE A 177 9.18 -1.81 -14.02
CA PHE A 177 9.47 -3.05 -14.76
C PHE A 177 8.73 -3.03 -16.11
N PRO A 178 9.14 -3.85 -17.11
CA PRO A 178 8.40 -3.96 -18.36
C PRO A 178 6.97 -4.42 -18.06
N VAL A 179 6.04 -3.49 -18.22
CA VAL A 179 4.60 -3.72 -18.15
C VAL A 179 4.24 -4.41 -19.45
N TYR A 180 3.81 -5.68 -19.37
CA TYR A 180 2.90 -6.21 -20.38
C TYR A 180 1.74 -5.23 -20.43
N ASP A 181 1.51 -4.62 -21.59
CA ASP A 181 0.48 -3.59 -21.79
C ASP A 181 -0.90 -4.27 -21.77
N VAL A 182 -1.26 -4.78 -20.60
CA VAL A 182 -2.61 -5.20 -20.30
C VAL A 182 -3.34 -3.91 -20.02
N LYS A 183 -4.35 -3.57 -20.84
CA LYS A 183 -5.30 -2.50 -20.53
C LYS A 183 -5.92 -2.82 -19.17
N CYS A 184 -5.38 -2.22 -18.11
CA CYS A 184 -5.99 -2.24 -16.79
C CYS A 184 -6.96 -1.06 -16.75
N ASP A 185 -8.24 -1.35 -16.83
CA ASP A 185 -9.28 -0.36 -16.60
C ASP A 185 -9.28 0.01 -15.11
N PHE A 186 -8.73 1.18 -14.80
CA PHE A 186 -8.76 1.71 -13.45
C PHE A 186 -10.14 2.29 -13.16
N TYR A 187 -10.58 2.16 -11.91
CA TYR A 187 -11.78 2.86 -11.45
C TYR A 187 -11.65 4.37 -11.67
N PRO A 188 -12.73 5.05 -12.08
CA PRO A 188 -12.71 6.49 -12.27
C PRO A 188 -12.36 7.18 -10.95
N ARG A 189 -11.66 8.32 -11.00
CA ARG A 189 -11.26 9.06 -9.80
C ARG A 189 -12.42 9.84 -9.20
N PHE A 190 -13.34 10.26 -10.04
CA PHE A 190 -14.60 10.87 -9.67
C PHE A 190 -15.76 10.22 -10.43
N LYS A 191 -16.89 10.03 -9.77
CA LYS A 191 -18.14 9.59 -10.39
C LYS A 191 -19.30 10.41 -9.82
N ASN A 192 -19.98 11.16 -10.68
CA ASN A 192 -21.21 11.85 -10.31
C ASN A 192 -22.38 10.85 -10.36
N LEU A 193 -23.07 10.66 -9.24
CA LEU A 193 -24.25 9.81 -9.09
C LEU A 193 -25.50 10.65 -8.72
N SER A 194 -25.36 11.98 -8.72
CA SER A 194 -26.44 12.92 -8.45
C SER A 194 -27.05 13.44 -9.75
N HIS A 195 -28.18 14.13 -9.63
CA HIS A 195 -28.77 14.86 -10.75
C HIS A 195 -28.07 16.21 -11.03
N LEU A 196 -27.09 16.61 -10.23
CA LEU A 196 -26.42 17.89 -10.36
C LEU A 196 -25.49 17.93 -11.57
N TYR A 197 -25.63 18.96 -12.40
CA TYR A 197 -24.65 19.27 -13.43
C TYR A 197 -23.41 19.95 -12.84
N LEU A 198 -22.23 19.39 -13.13
CA LEU A 198 -20.95 19.94 -12.74
C LEU A 198 -20.25 20.55 -13.95
N GLN A 199 -19.65 21.72 -13.75
CA GLN A 199 -18.81 22.33 -14.78
C GLN A 199 -17.51 21.53 -14.96
N ASN A 200 -16.94 21.56 -16.17
CA ASN A 200 -15.69 20.85 -16.48
C ASN A 200 -14.54 21.21 -15.51
N SER A 201 -14.48 22.46 -15.02
CA SER A 201 -13.49 22.86 -14.00
C SER A 201 -13.69 22.18 -12.64
N GLU A 202 -14.94 21.95 -12.25
CA GLU A 202 -15.31 21.27 -11.00
C GLU A 202 -15.02 19.77 -11.12
N GLU A 203 -15.38 19.16 -12.24
CA GLU A 203 -15.09 17.74 -12.51
C GLU A 203 -13.60 17.46 -12.58
N LYS A 204 -12.82 18.34 -13.23
CA LYS A 204 -11.36 18.23 -13.27
C LYS A 204 -10.76 18.23 -11.86
N LEU A 205 -11.23 19.12 -11.00
CA LEU A 205 -10.79 19.21 -9.61
C LEU A 205 -11.11 17.93 -8.83
N LEU A 206 -12.34 17.42 -8.96
CA LEU A 206 -12.76 16.17 -8.30
C LEU A 206 -11.99 14.95 -8.82
N ASN A 207 -11.66 14.92 -10.12
CA ASN A 207 -10.88 13.85 -10.73
C ASN A 207 -9.41 13.79 -10.25
N MET A 208 -8.90 14.83 -9.59
CA MET A 208 -7.58 14.76 -8.95
C MET A 208 -7.59 13.72 -7.80
N GLY A 209 -8.75 13.54 -7.15
CA GLY A 209 -9.03 12.52 -6.15
C GLY A 209 -8.39 12.76 -4.79
N PHE A 210 -8.62 11.86 -3.82
CA PHE A 210 -8.24 12.05 -2.41
C PHE A 210 -6.73 12.19 -2.11
N LYS A 211 -5.86 11.83 -3.05
CA LYS A 211 -4.40 11.95 -2.89
C LYS A 211 -3.84 13.26 -3.43
N HIS A 212 -4.69 14.08 -4.04
CA HIS A 212 -4.28 15.39 -4.51
C HIS A 212 -4.15 16.33 -3.32
N SER A 213 -2.97 16.92 -3.17
CA SER A 213 -2.73 18.01 -2.23
C SER A 213 -2.92 19.33 -2.96
N PHE A 214 -3.83 20.15 -2.44
CA PHE A 214 -3.97 21.53 -2.91
C PHE A 214 -2.66 22.30 -2.69
N SER A 215 -2.41 23.28 -3.55
CA SER A 215 -1.25 24.16 -3.39
C SER A 215 -1.33 24.85 -2.03
N SER A 216 -0.25 24.78 -1.24
CA SER A 216 -0.18 25.44 0.07
C SER A 216 -0.39 26.95 -0.08
N SER A 217 -1.05 27.55 0.92
CA SER A 217 -1.14 29.00 1.03
C SER A 217 0.25 29.55 1.26
N ILE A 218 0.77 30.30 0.30
CA ILE A 218 1.98 31.10 0.49
C ILE A 218 1.58 32.28 1.37
N GLY A 219 1.90 32.19 2.67
CA GLY A 219 1.67 33.26 3.63
C GLY A 219 2.70 34.38 3.50
N GLU A 220 2.44 35.50 4.16
CA GLU A 220 3.36 36.64 4.22
C GLU A 220 4.73 36.23 4.79
N LYS A 221 4.73 35.38 5.82
CA LYS A 221 5.95 34.80 6.39
C LYS A 221 6.75 33.99 5.38
N ASP A 222 6.11 33.15 4.57
CA ASP A 222 6.80 32.34 3.56
C ASP A 222 7.45 33.21 2.48
N ILE A 223 6.83 34.35 2.15
CA ILE A 223 7.39 35.34 1.22
C ILE A 223 8.61 36.03 1.84
N LEU A 224 8.55 36.39 3.12
CA LEU A 224 9.66 37.01 3.84
C LEU A 224 10.83 36.04 4.00
N ASP A 225 10.57 34.78 4.38
CA ASP A 225 11.59 33.73 4.48
C ASP A 225 12.24 33.49 3.11
N LEU A 226 11.45 33.42 2.03
CA LEU A 226 11.97 33.30 0.66
C LEU A 226 12.80 34.53 0.24
N ALA A 227 12.39 35.73 0.63
CA ALA A 227 13.13 36.96 0.34
C ALA A 227 14.48 36.98 1.05
N ALA A 228 14.50 36.63 2.35
CA ALA A 228 15.73 36.49 3.13
C ALA A 228 16.65 35.41 2.55
N ASP A 229 16.10 34.26 2.15
CA ASP A 229 16.85 33.19 1.48
C ASP A 229 17.46 33.66 0.16
N CYS A 230 16.70 34.40 -0.66
CA CYS A 230 17.20 34.99 -1.90
C CYS A 230 18.31 36.00 -1.64
N GLU A 231 18.18 36.84 -0.61
CA GLU A 231 19.19 37.81 -0.23
C GLU A 231 20.49 37.12 0.21
N VAL A 232 20.40 36.11 1.08
CA VAL A 232 21.54 35.30 1.54
C VAL A 232 22.21 34.56 0.38
N ALA A 233 21.43 34.01 -0.56
CA ALA A 233 21.96 33.34 -1.74
C ALA A 233 22.67 34.29 -2.72
N LEU A 234 22.22 35.55 -2.80
CA LEU A 234 22.77 36.56 -3.71
C LEU A 234 23.91 37.40 -3.09
N SER A 235 23.97 37.49 -1.77
CA SER A 235 25.05 38.19 -1.05
C SER A 235 26.38 37.45 -1.11
N THR A 236 26.35 36.14 -1.35
CA THR A 236 27.56 35.34 -1.57
C THR A 236 28.14 35.67 -2.95
N ARG A 237 29.11 36.61 -3.00
CA ARG A 237 29.82 37.05 -4.23
C ARG A 237 30.68 35.93 -4.83
N SER A 238 30.03 34.89 -5.35
CA SER A 238 30.65 33.79 -6.08
C SER A 238 30.68 34.07 -7.59
N THR A 239 31.53 33.37 -8.34
CA THR A 239 31.55 33.36 -9.81
C THR A 239 30.21 32.93 -10.45
N SER A 240 29.26 32.44 -9.65
CA SER A 240 27.94 31.95 -10.05
C SER A 240 26.80 32.99 -9.91
N TYR A 241 27.08 34.24 -9.50
CA TYR A 241 26.05 35.26 -9.20
C TYR A 241 24.96 35.41 -10.27
N ARG A 242 25.32 35.43 -11.57
CA ARG A 242 24.32 35.53 -12.66
C ARG A 242 23.38 34.32 -12.70
N MET A 243 23.90 33.12 -12.45
CA MET A 243 23.12 31.89 -12.43
C MET A 243 22.22 31.83 -11.19
N GLN A 244 22.74 32.21 -10.02
CA GLN A 244 21.97 32.31 -8.78
C GLN A 244 20.81 33.30 -8.93
N LYS A 245 21.07 34.49 -9.50
CA LYS A 245 20.04 35.50 -9.82
C LYS A 245 18.95 34.94 -10.73
N ARG A 246 19.33 34.18 -11.77
CA ARG A 246 18.36 33.54 -12.68
C ARG A 246 17.48 32.53 -11.93
N LYS A 247 18.10 31.65 -11.13
CA LYS A 247 17.38 30.63 -10.35
C LYS A 247 16.45 31.25 -9.29
N CYS A 248 16.87 32.29 -8.57
CA CYS A 248 15.98 33.03 -7.66
C CYS A 248 14.78 33.63 -8.42
N SER A 249 15.00 34.21 -9.61
CA SER A 249 13.92 34.75 -10.44
C SER A 249 12.94 33.66 -10.91
N GLU A 250 13.44 32.48 -11.29
CA GLU A 250 12.61 31.32 -11.67
C GLU A 250 11.74 30.86 -10.50
N ILE A 251 12.31 30.74 -9.30
CA ILE A 251 11.56 30.35 -8.09
C ILE A 251 10.46 31.37 -7.76
N LEU A 252 10.77 32.66 -7.81
CA LEU A 252 9.77 33.72 -7.58
C LEU A 252 8.62 33.67 -8.60
N ARG A 253 8.92 33.33 -9.87
CA ARG A 253 7.89 33.15 -10.92
C ARG A 253 7.01 31.93 -10.62
N GLU A 254 7.60 30.81 -10.21
CA GLU A 254 6.84 29.61 -9.86
C GLU A 254 5.95 29.82 -8.63
N VAL A 255 6.46 30.47 -7.58
CA VAL A 255 5.68 30.84 -6.39
C VAL A 255 4.49 31.74 -6.77
N LYS A 256 4.71 32.74 -7.63
CA LYS A 256 3.64 33.61 -8.13
C LYS A 256 2.60 32.83 -8.96
N LYS A 257 3.04 31.86 -9.75
CA LYS A 257 2.16 30.97 -10.55
C LYS A 257 1.34 30.05 -9.65
N GLN A 258 1.96 29.44 -8.64
CA GLN A 258 1.28 28.61 -7.63
C GLN A 258 0.21 29.40 -6.89
N GLY A 259 0.51 30.63 -6.46
CA GLY A 259 -0.48 31.50 -5.81
C GLY A 259 -1.70 31.81 -6.70
N LYS A 260 -1.51 31.94 -8.03
CA LYS A 260 -2.64 32.09 -8.97
C LYS A 260 -3.47 30.82 -9.08
N ILE A 261 -2.83 29.66 -9.23
CA ILE A 261 -3.50 28.35 -9.31
C ILE A 261 -4.33 28.11 -8.05
N GLN A 262 -3.74 28.36 -6.89
CA GLN A 262 -4.41 28.20 -5.60
C GLN A 262 -5.67 29.07 -5.48
N LYS A 263 -5.61 30.34 -5.89
CA LYS A 263 -6.78 31.23 -5.89
C LYS A 263 -7.92 30.68 -6.75
N VAL A 264 -7.59 30.11 -7.91
CA VAL A 264 -8.57 29.47 -8.80
C VAL A 264 -9.14 28.21 -8.16
N GLU A 265 -8.31 27.30 -7.66
CA GLU A 265 -8.75 26.07 -6.97
C GLU A 265 -9.64 26.38 -5.77
N THR A 266 -9.24 27.33 -4.93
CA THR A 266 -10.01 27.74 -3.75
C THR A 266 -11.35 28.35 -4.13
N SER A 267 -11.40 29.14 -5.22
CA SER A 267 -12.66 29.69 -5.74
C SER A 267 -13.59 28.59 -6.23
N ILE A 268 -13.07 27.61 -6.97
CA ILE A 268 -13.84 26.45 -7.44
C ILE A 268 -14.35 25.62 -6.26
N LEU A 269 -13.51 25.34 -5.26
CA LEU A 269 -13.92 24.60 -4.05
C LEU A 269 -15.05 25.29 -3.30
N LYS A 270 -14.98 26.61 -3.11
CA LYS A 270 -16.03 27.39 -2.45
C LYS A 270 -17.36 27.29 -3.21
N LYS A 271 -17.32 27.43 -4.55
CA LYS A 271 -18.49 27.28 -5.41
C LYS A 271 -19.08 25.87 -5.35
N LEU A 272 -18.22 24.86 -5.44
CA LEU A 272 -18.62 23.45 -5.39
C LEU A 272 -19.25 23.10 -4.04
N ARG A 273 -18.65 23.53 -2.94
CA ARG A 273 -19.21 23.34 -1.59
C ARG A 273 -20.60 23.96 -1.48
N LYS A 274 -20.74 25.21 -1.92
CA LYS A 274 -22.04 25.89 -1.93
C LYS A 274 -23.07 25.14 -2.78
N LYS A 275 -22.72 24.71 -3.99
CA LYS A 275 -23.61 23.89 -4.84
C LYS A 275 -24.07 22.61 -4.14
N ILE A 276 -23.17 21.93 -3.45
CA ILE A 276 -23.47 20.67 -2.76
C ILE A 276 -24.40 20.91 -1.57
N GLU A 277 -24.19 22.00 -0.82
CA GLU A 277 -25.06 22.42 0.27
C GLU A 277 -26.45 22.83 -0.25
N ASP A 278 -26.51 23.71 -1.27
CA ASP A 278 -27.74 24.24 -1.87
C ASP A 278 -28.62 23.12 -2.49
N ASN A 279 -28.00 22.10 -3.08
CA ASN A 279 -28.71 20.97 -3.71
C ASN A 279 -28.88 19.77 -2.76
N ASN A 280 -28.56 19.93 -1.47
CA ASN A 280 -28.73 18.88 -0.47
C ASN A 280 -28.07 17.53 -0.87
N LEU A 281 -26.81 17.57 -1.31
CA LEU A 281 -26.09 16.40 -1.80
C LEU A 281 -25.16 15.80 -0.73
N VAL A 282 -24.78 14.54 -0.93
CA VAL A 282 -23.82 13.82 -0.09
C VAL A 282 -22.56 13.53 -0.90
N ILE A 283 -21.41 13.95 -0.37
CA ILE A 283 -20.10 13.53 -0.87
C ILE A 283 -19.63 12.35 -0.01
N CYS A 284 -19.26 11.26 -0.65
CA CYS A 284 -18.59 10.16 0.04
C CYS A 284 -17.58 9.46 -0.86
N LYS A 285 -16.78 8.58 -0.26
CA LYS A 285 -15.83 7.73 -0.96
C LYS A 285 -16.54 6.46 -1.41
N ALA A 286 -16.25 5.98 -2.63
CA ALA A 286 -16.73 4.69 -3.09
C ALA A 286 -16.04 3.53 -2.36
N ASP A 287 -16.71 2.38 -2.31
CA ASP A 287 -16.21 1.14 -1.70
C ASP A 287 -14.86 0.68 -2.29
N LYS A 288 -14.72 0.77 -3.62
CA LYS A 288 -13.52 0.38 -4.37
C LYS A 288 -12.98 1.54 -5.21
N GLY A 289 -11.69 1.49 -5.54
CA GLY A 289 -11.07 2.40 -6.51
C GLY A 289 -10.62 3.77 -5.98
N ASN A 290 -10.86 4.07 -4.70
CA ASN A 290 -10.57 5.39 -4.11
C ASN A 290 -11.23 6.54 -4.89
N THR A 291 -12.44 6.28 -5.39
CA THR A 291 -13.25 7.20 -6.19
C THR A 291 -14.02 8.16 -5.28
N VAL A 292 -14.04 9.44 -5.63
CA VAL A 292 -14.94 10.44 -5.03
C VAL A 292 -16.31 10.29 -5.68
N THR A 293 -17.37 10.25 -4.88
CA THR A 293 -18.76 10.18 -5.36
C THR A 293 -19.61 11.28 -4.78
N ILE A 294 -20.52 11.82 -5.60
CA ILE A 294 -21.56 12.77 -5.19
C ILE A 294 -22.90 12.10 -5.46
N LEU A 295 -23.77 12.05 -4.46
CA LEU A 295 -25.08 11.42 -4.52
C LEU A 295 -26.16 12.38 -4.03
N ASN A 296 -27.40 12.15 -4.44
CA ASN A 296 -28.55 12.81 -3.84
C ASN A 296 -28.71 12.30 -2.39
N ARG A 297 -28.93 13.23 -1.43
CA ARG A 297 -29.09 12.82 -0.03
C ARG A 297 -30.29 11.92 0.18
N SER A 298 -31.39 12.14 -0.55
CA SER A 298 -32.59 11.28 -0.52
C SER A 298 -32.25 9.82 -0.81
N ASP A 299 -31.61 9.56 -1.95
CA ASP A 299 -31.32 8.22 -2.46
C ASP A 299 -30.32 7.51 -1.54
N TYR A 300 -29.34 8.26 -1.03
CA TYR A 300 -28.40 7.74 -0.04
C TYR A 300 -29.10 7.34 1.27
N VAL A 301 -29.99 8.20 1.79
CA VAL A 301 -30.73 7.93 3.02
C VAL A 301 -31.68 6.75 2.85
N GLU A 302 -32.37 6.64 1.71
CA GLU A 302 -33.27 5.51 1.42
C GLU A 302 -32.52 4.17 1.36
N LYS A 303 -31.38 4.12 0.68
CA LYS A 303 -30.54 2.92 0.64
C LYS A 303 -30.02 2.52 2.03
N MET A 304 -29.63 3.50 2.84
CA MET A 304 -29.18 3.24 4.21
C MET A 304 -30.35 2.80 5.12
N LYS A 305 -31.54 3.37 4.96
CA LYS A 305 -32.75 2.91 5.67
C LYS A 305 -33.13 1.48 5.29
N SER A 306 -33.04 1.14 4.02
CA SER A 306 -33.27 -0.24 3.54
C SER A 306 -32.31 -1.21 4.22
N TYR A 307 -31.03 -0.86 4.32
CA TYR A 307 -30.04 -1.65 5.08
C TYR A 307 -30.41 -1.82 6.57
N VAL A 308 -30.85 -0.74 7.24
CA VAL A 308 -31.28 -0.77 8.64
C VAL A 308 -32.44 -1.76 8.83
N ILE A 309 -33.42 -1.75 7.93
CA ILE A 309 -34.58 -2.65 7.95
C ILE A 309 -34.15 -4.10 7.69
N GLU A 310 -33.40 -4.36 6.62
CA GLU A 310 -32.94 -5.71 6.23
C GLU A 310 -32.11 -6.40 7.32
N ASN A 311 -31.36 -5.62 8.10
CA ASN A 311 -30.47 -6.13 9.15
C ASN A 311 -31.08 -6.01 10.55
N ASN A 312 -32.38 -5.70 10.65
CA ASN A 312 -33.15 -5.64 11.90
C ASN A 312 -32.51 -4.74 12.98
N LEU A 313 -31.92 -3.61 12.57
CA LEU A 313 -31.41 -2.60 13.50
C LEU A 313 -32.60 -1.93 14.19
N VAL A 314 -32.58 -1.88 15.52
CA VAL A 314 -33.71 -1.37 16.31
C VAL A 314 -33.36 0.00 16.87
N VAL A 315 -34.29 0.95 16.76
CA VAL A 315 -34.15 2.26 17.39
C VAL A 315 -34.12 2.08 18.91
N THR A 316 -33.06 2.54 19.56
CA THR A 316 -32.97 2.46 21.01
C THR A 316 -33.88 3.48 21.69
N LYS A 317 -34.47 3.09 22.82
CA LYS A 317 -35.22 3.99 23.70
C LYS A 317 -34.33 4.63 24.78
N GLU A 318 -33.08 4.19 24.89
CA GLU A 318 -32.14 4.68 25.91
C GLU A 318 -31.62 6.08 25.57
N LYS A 319 -32.06 7.07 26.34
CA LYS A 319 -31.69 8.48 26.11
C LYS A 319 -30.24 8.79 26.49
N ASN A 320 -29.63 8.08 27.44
CA ASN A 320 -28.27 8.34 27.92
C ASN A 320 -27.32 7.15 27.69
N ILE A 321 -27.42 6.52 26.52
CA ILE A 321 -26.61 5.35 26.16
C ILE A 321 -25.12 5.66 26.21
N LEU A 322 -24.73 6.84 25.71
CA LEU A 322 -23.35 7.29 25.67
C LEU A 322 -22.75 7.47 27.07
N GLY A 323 -23.46 8.17 27.97
CA GLY A 323 -22.98 8.41 29.33
C GLY A 323 -22.83 7.12 30.14
N LYS A 324 -23.82 6.22 30.03
CA LYS A 324 -23.77 4.88 30.66
C LYS A 324 -22.58 4.07 30.14
N TYR A 325 -22.38 4.05 28.82
CA TYR A 325 -21.30 3.28 28.21
C TYR A 325 -19.91 3.86 28.53
N ILE A 326 -19.75 5.18 28.57
CA ILE A 326 -18.51 5.83 29.04
C ILE A 326 -18.16 5.39 30.46
N ALA A 327 -19.14 5.35 31.37
CA ALA A 327 -18.92 4.90 32.74
C ALA A 327 -18.47 3.43 32.81
N GLN A 328 -19.10 2.56 32.01
CA GLN A 328 -18.72 1.15 31.91
C GLN A 328 -17.29 0.97 31.36
N VAL A 329 -16.91 1.73 30.32
CA VAL A 329 -15.54 1.70 29.77
C VAL A 329 -14.54 2.13 30.83
N ARG A 330 -14.77 3.25 31.51
CA ARG A 330 -13.87 3.77 32.57
C ARG A 330 -13.70 2.75 33.69
N LYS A 331 -14.79 2.14 34.15
CA LYS A 331 -14.77 1.08 35.16
C LYS A 331 -13.95 -0.11 34.69
N CYS A 332 -14.17 -0.59 33.46
CA CYS A 332 -13.41 -1.71 32.92
C CYS A 332 -11.90 -1.40 32.82
N THR A 333 -11.54 -0.18 32.39
CA THR A 333 -10.13 0.24 32.30
C THR A 333 -9.46 0.27 33.67
N SER A 334 -10.16 0.72 34.73
CA SER A 334 -9.61 0.68 36.10
C SER A 334 -9.48 -0.74 36.67
N GLU A 335 -10.40 -1.64 36.31
CA GLU A 335 -10.41 -3.02 36.82
C GLU A 335 -9.48 -3.96 36.05
N CYS A 336 -8.99 -3.55 34.88
CA CYS A 336 -8.12 -4.37 34.03
C CYS A 336 -6.75 -3.69 33.79
N PRO A 337 -5.94 -3.45 34.84
CA PRO A 337 -4.66 -2.75 34.70
C PRO A 337 -3.64 -3.53 33.87
N ASN A 338 -3.58 -4.86 33.95
CA ASN A 338 -2.58 -5.62 33.20
C ASN A 338 -2.82 -5.58 31.69
N LEU A 339 -4.07 -5.46 31.25
CA LEU A 339 -4.41 -5.32 29.83
C LEU A 339 -4.53 -3.85 29.39
N LEU A 340 -5.30 -3.06 30.11
CA LEU A 340 -5.79 -1.74 29.72
C LEU A 340 -5.15 -0.56 30.48
N ALA A 341 -4.06 -0.78 31.22
CA ALA A 341 -3.33 0.34 31.83
C ALA A 341 -2.91 1.39 30.79
N ASN A 342 -2.99 2.66 31.21
CA ASN A 342 -2.57 3.84 30.46
C ASN A 342 -3.29 4.01 29.11
N VAL A 343 -4.49 3.44 28.95
CA VAL A 343 -5.36 3.73 27.82
C VAL A 343 -5.73 5.22 27.84
N GLU A 344 -5.39 5.93 26.77
CA GLU A 344 -5.68 7.36 26.65
C GLU A 344 -7.19 7.60 26.69
N LYS A 345 -7.60 8.64 27.41
CA LYS A 345 -9.00 9.06 27.45
C LYS A 345 -9.35 9.74 26.15
N ILE A 346 -10.38 9.25 25.47
CA ILE A 346 -10.95 9.91 24.30
C ILE A 346 -11.53 11.26 24.71
N GLN A 347 -11.07 12.32 24.06
CA GLN A 347 -11.63 13.67 24.22
C GLN A 347 -12.92 13.77 23.41
N ASN A 348 -13.99 14.27 24.04
CA ASN A 348 -15.33 14.39 23.45
C ASN A 348 -15.84 13.08 22.82
N PRO A 349 -16.01 11.99 23.61
CA PRO A 349 -16.52 10.74 23.07
C PRO A 349 -17.88 10.93 22.39
N GLN A 350 -18.09 10.26 21.26
CA GLN A 350 -19.32 10.32 20.48
C GLN A 350 -19.87 8.92 20.27
N ILE A 351 -21.19 8.85 20.06
CA ILE A 351 -21.81 7.62 19.56
C ILE A 351 -21.23 7.31 18.18
N PRO A 352 -20.81 6.07 17.90
CA PRO A 352 -20.31 5.69 16.58
C PRO A 352 -21.33 6.03 15.47
N LYS A 353 -20.86 6.49 14.30
CA LYS A 353 -21.75 6.94 13.21
C LYS A 353 -21.80 5.91 12.10
N LEU A 354 -23.00 5.47 11.72
CA LEU A 354 -23.21 4.59 10.57
C LEU A 354 -23.17 5.42 9.28
N TYR A 355 -22.42 4.94 8.29
CA TYR A 355 -22.34 5.54 6.95
C TYR A 355 -22.18 4.44 5.90
N GLY A 356 -22.48 4.77 4.64
CA GLY A 356 -22.42 3.86 3.50
C GLY A 356 -21.39 4.30 2.47
N LEU A 357 -20.60 3.35 1.97
CA LEU A 357 -19.69 3.54 0.83
C LEU A 357 -20.33 2.93 -0.42
N PRO A 358 -20.69 3.69 -1.47
CA PRO A 358 -21.38 3.14 -2.63
C PRO A 358 -20.51 2.12 -3.38
N LYS A 359 -21.08 0.94 -3.64
CA LYS A 359 -20.46 -0.10 -4.49
C LYS A 359 -20.70 0.22 -5.96
N ILE A 360 -19.98 1.22 -6.49
CA ILE A 360 -20.17 1.74 -7.86
C ILE A 360 -19.96 0.73 -8.99
N HIS A 361 -19.43 -0.46 -8.68
CA HIS A 361 -19.18 -1.59 -9.57
C HIS A 361 -20.33 -2.62 -9.61
N LYS A 362 -21.37 -2.43 -8.78
CA LYS A 362 -22.57 -3.26 -8.76
C LYS A 362 -23.76 -2.48 -9.33
N VAL A 363 -24.71 -3.22 -9.91
CA VAL A 363 -26.03 -2.70 -10.29
C VAL A 363 -26.70 -2.10 -9.05
N ASP A 364 -27.45 -1.02 -9.23
CA ASP A 364 -28.11 -0.22 -8.17
C ASP A 364 -27.18 0.40 -7.11
N GLN A 365 -25.88 0.13 -7.20
CA GLN A 365 -24.83 0.73 -6.38
C GLN A 365 -25.16 0.69 -4.88
N PRO A 366 -25.45 -0.51 -4.31
CA PRO A 366 -25.79 -0.63 -2.91
C PRO A 366 -24.65 -0.12 -2.01
N PRO A 367 -24.95 0.45 -0.84
CA PRO A 367 -23.93 0.91 0.09
C PRO A 367 -23.22 -0.28 0.75
N ARG A 368 -21.91 -0.16 0.99
CA ARG A 368 -21.21 -0.92 2.02
C ARG A 368 -21.36 -0.16 3.35
N PRO A 369 -22.17 -0.65 4.29
CA PRO A 369 -22.32 -0.02 5.59
C PRO A 369 -21.03 -0.15 6.40
N ALA A 370 -20.67 0.91 7.11
CA ALA A 370 -19.57 0.95 8.06
C ALA A 370 -19.91 1.89 9.21
N VAL A 371 -19.33 1.62 10.38
CA VAL A 371 -19.50 2.37 11.61
C VAL A 371 -18.19 3.08 11.94
N SER A 372 -18.24 4.41 12.00
CA SER A 372 -17.10 5.24 12.37
C SER A 372 -16.90 5.20 13.88
N CYS A 373 -15.95 4.40 14.34
CA CYS A 373 -15.61 4.25 15.75
C CYS A 373 -14.47 5.18 16.23
N THR A 374 -14.07 6.18 15.44
CA THR A 374 -12.91 7.05 15.76
C THR A 374 -13.04 7.78 17.09
N GLN A 375 -14.25 8.22 17.45
CA GLN A 375 -14.56 8.88 18.72
C GLN A 375 -15.35 7.99 19.69
N ALA A 376 -15.39 6.69 19.42
CA ALA A 376 -16.13 5.73 20.24
C ALA A 376 -15.48 5.59 21.63
N PRO A 377 -16.25 5.55 22.73
CA PRO A 377 -15.69 5.48 24.09
C PRO A 377 -14.68 4.35 24.33
N ASN A 378 -14.87 3.20 23.68
CA ASN A 378 -14.06 2.00 23.85
C ASN A 378 -12.93 1.82 22.81
N VAL A 379 -12.74 2.78 21.89
CA VAL A 379 -11.84 2.60 20.73
C VAL A 379 -10.40 2.28 21.16
N GLU A 380 -9.90 2.96 22.19
CA GLU A 380 -8.53 2.80 22.65
C GLU A 380 -8.36 1.52 23.49
N ALA A 381 -9.38 1.14 24.26
CA ALA A 381 -9.43 -0.17 24.92
C ALA A 381 -9.42 -1.32 23.90
N CYS A 382 -10.18 -1.20 22.80
CA CYS A 382 -10.18 -2.19 21.71
C CYS A 382 -8.79 -2.33 21.08
N LYS A 383 -8.13 -1.22 20.71
CA LYS A 383 -6.78 -1.25 20.14
C LYS A 383 -5.79 -1.91 21.09
N ARG A 384 -5.85 -1.56 22.37
CA ARG A 384 -4.96 -2.12 23.40
C ARG A 384 -5.16 -3.62 23.55
N LEU A 385 -6.42 -4.07 23.56
CA LEU A 385 -6.75 -5.49 23.63
C LEU A 385 -6.28 -6.23 22.36
N VAL A 386 -6.52 -5.69 21.16
CA VAL A 386 -6.07 -6.28 19.90
C VAL A 386 -4.55 -6.42 19.83
N ALA A 387 -3.80 -5.49 20.43
CA ALA A 387 -2.34 -5.57 20.47
C ALA A 387 -1.82 -6.70 21.37
N LYS A 388 -2.52 -7.03 22.46
CA LYS A 388 -2.07 -8.03 23.45
C LYS A 388 -2.70 -9.41 23.27
N LEU A 389 -3.97 -9.45 22.88
CA LEU A 389 -4.78 -10.67 22.88
C LEU A 389 -4.17 -11.78 22.01
N PRO A 390 -3.66 -11.53 20.78
CA PRO A 390 -3.07 -12.59 19.96
C PRO A 390 -1.96 -13.38 20.67
N ASP A 391 -1.10 -12.70 21.43
CA ASP A 391 -0.03 -13.35 22.19
C ASP A 391 -0.59 -14.17 23.36
N LEU A 392 -1.59 -13.62 24.06
CA LEU A 392 -2.24 -14.29 25.20
C LEU A 392 -2.97 -15.58 24.82
N ILE A 393 -3.57 -15.63 23.62
CA ILE A 393 -4.21 -16.84 23.09
C ILE A 393 -3.31 -17.65 22.15
N LYS A 394 -2.02 -17.27 22.02
CA LYS A 394 -1.04 -17.91 21.12
C LYS A 394 -1.58 -18.08 19.70
N PHE A 395 -2.18 -17.02 19.16
CA PHE A 395 -2.93 -17.07 17.92
C PHE A 395 -2.01 -17.06 16.70
N HIS A 396 -1.95 -18.21 16.03
CA HIS A 396 -1.17 -18.43 14.81
C HIS A 396 -2.04 -19.09 13.73
N PRO A 397 -2.89 -18.32 13.04
CA PRO A 397 -3.81 -18.90 12.05
C PRO A 397 -3.02 -19.47 10.88
N LYS A 398 -3.19 -20.78 10.63
CA LYS A 398 -2.37 -21.52 9.65
C LYS A 398 -2.68 -21.14 8.20
N ARG A 399 -3.93 -20.75 7.96
CA ARG A 399 -4.52 -20.55 6.62
C ARG A 399 -4.74 -19.08 6.27
N SER A 400 -4.58 -18.19 7.24
CA SER A 400 -4.72 -16.74 7.04
C SER A 400 -3.47 -16.14 6.37
N LEU A 401 -3.71 -15.18 5.49
CA LEU A 401 -2.71 -14.41 4.77
C LEU A 401 -2.52 -13.06 5.48
N LYS A 402 -1.27 -12.60 5.55
CA LYS A 402 -0.99 -11.28 6.16
C LYS A 402 -1.27 -10.11 5.21
N ASN A 403 -0.97 -10.29 3.94
CA ASN A 403 -1.08 -9.28 2.89
C ASN A 403 -0.86 -9.93 1.51
N SER A 404 -0.99 -9.11 0.45
CA SER A 404 -0.76 -9.54 -0.93
C SER A 404 0.68 -10.05 -1.18
N GLN A 405 1.68 -9.53 -0.47
CA GLN A 405 3.06 -10.02 -0.62
C GLN A 405 3.24 -11.43 -0.02
N ASP A 406 2.60 -11.71 1.11
CA ASP A 406 2.55 -13.06 1.70
C ASP A 406 1.88 -14.05 0.75
N PHE A 407 0.77 -13.64 0.12
CA PHE A 407 0.12 -14.44 -0.92
C PHE A 407 1.04 -14.73 -2.10
N ILE A 408 1.70 -13.71 -2.66
CA ILE A 408 2.66 -13.88 -3.77
C ILE A 408 3.77 -14.85 -3.36
N ASN A 409 4.33 -14.72 -2.15
CA ASN A 409 5.40 -15.58 -1.68
C ASN A 409 4.96 -17.03 -1.53
N LYS A 410 3.76 -17.27 -0.99
CA LYS A 410 3.16 -18.60 -0.85
C LYS A 410 2.77 -19.22 -2.20
N THR A 411 2.39 -18.41 -3.19
CA THR A 411 1.92 -18.91 -4.49
C THR A 411 3.01 -19.07 -5.55
N LYS A 412 4.14 -18.36 -5.43
CA LYS A 412 5.19 -18.27 -6.46
C LYS A 412 5.74 -19.62 -6.96
N ASN A 413 5.79 -20.62 -6.09
CA ASN A 413 6.38 -21.93 -6.38
C ASN A 413 5.34 -23.07 -6.32
N LEU A 414 4.04 -22.76 -6.40
CA LEU A 414 3.02 -23.78 -6.38
C LEU A 414 3.07 -24.61 -7.67
N VAL A 415 3.30 -25.91 -7.52
CA VAL A 415 3.15 -26.86 -8.62
C VAL A 415 1.69 -27.28 -8.66
N ILE A 416 0.95 -26.76 -9.64
CA ILE A 416 -0.46 -27.09 -9.85
C ILE A 416 -0.53 -28.24 -10.84
N SER A 417 -1.12 -29.37 -10.42
CA SER A 417 -1.33 -30.52 -11.29
C SER A 417 -2.39 -30.21 -12.36
N SER A 418 -2.33 -30.88 -13.51
CA SER A 418 -3.27 -30.67 -14.63
C SER A 418 -4.73 -30.98 -14.27
N ASN A 419 -4.97 -31.75 -13.21
CA ASN A 419 -6.29 -32.08 -12.68
C ASN A 419 -6.75 -31.17 -11.53
N ALA A 420 -5.92 -30.23 -11.09
CA ALA A 420 -6.27 -29.25 -10.08
C ALA A 420 -7.02 -28.07 -10.70
N LYS A 421 -7.92 -27.48 -9.92
CA LYS A 421 -8.72 -26.31 -10.25
C LYS A 421 -8.45 -25.20 -9.25
N LEU A 422 -8.44 -23.98 -9.77
CA LEU A 422 -8.29 -22.76 -9.00
C LEU A 422 -9.68 -22.17 -8.73
N ILE A 423 -9.97 -21.93 -7.46
CA ILE A 423 -11.29 -21.45 -7.03
C ILE A 423 -11.08 -20.30 -6.08
N SER A 424 -11.94 -19.31 -6.20
CA SER A 424 -12.11 -18.29 -5.17
C SER A 424 -13.43 -18.55 -4.43
N PHE A 425 -13.39 -18.53 -3.11
CA PHE A 425 -14.59 -18.39 -2.29
C PHE A 425 -14.62 -17.00 -1.65
N ASP A 426 -15.82 -16.49 -1.45
CA ASP A 426 -16.11 -15.25 -0.73
C ASP A 426 -17.11 -15.57 0.39
N VAL A 427 -16.89 -15.00 1.59
CA VAL A 427 -17.83 -15.14 2.71
C VAL A 427 -18.82 -13.98 2.69
N LYS A 428 -20.10 -14.30 2.47
CA LYS A 428 -21.17 -13.30 2.44
C LYS A 428 -21.29 -12.63 3.81
N ASN A 429 -21.13 -11.30 3.83
CA ASN A 429 -21.35 -10.45 5.01
C ASN A 429 -20.61 -10.95 6.28
N LEU A 430 -19.33 -11.32 6.16
CA LEU A 430 -18.55 -11.93 7.24
C LEU A 430 -18.78 -11.31 8.62
N PHE A 431 -18.58 -9.99 8.77
CA PHE A 431 -18.66 -9.31 10.07
C PHE A 431 -20.05 -9.40 10.74
N PRO A 432 -21.17 -9.02 10.09
CA PRO A 432 -22.51 -9.26 10.62
C PRO A 432 -22.81 -10.73 10.97
N SER A 433 -22.19 -11.67 10.26
CA SER A 433 -22.42 -13.11 10.45
C SER A 433 -21.67 -13.74 11.62
N VAL A 434 -20.69 -13.06 12.23
CA VAL A 434 -19.90 -13.64 13.32
C VAL A 434 -20.71 -13.69 14.63
N PRO A 435 -20.94 -14.87 15.23
CA PRO A 435 -21.60 -15.01 16.53
C PRO A 435 -20.66 -14.56 17.66
N VAL A 436 -20.97 -13.41 18.27
CA VAL A 436 -20.13 -12.76 19.27
C VAL A 436 -19.88 -13.66 20.49
N ASP A 437 -20.91 -14.35 20.98
CA ASP A 437 -20.81 -15.18 22.19
C ASP A 437 -19.99 -16.47 21.97
N GLU A 438 -20.06 -17.05 20.78
CA GLU A 438 -19.18 -18.15 20.42
C GLU A 438 -17.72 -17.71 20.38
N VAL A 439 -17.43 -16.53 19.83
CA VAL A 439 -16.06 -15.99 19.83
C VAL A 439 -15.55 -15.74 21.25
N LYS A 440 -16.38 -15.16 22.13
CA LYS A 440 -16.04 -15.00 23.55
C LYS A 440 -15.72 -16.34 24.22
N THR A 441 -16.48 -17.39 23.89
CA THR A 441 -16.27 -18.75 24.40
C THR A 441 -14.97 -19.35 23.87
N LEU A 442 -14.69 -19.24 22.57
CA LEU A 442 -13.44 -19.70 21.96
C LEU A 442 -12.22 -19.05 22.59
N ILE A 443 -12.26 -17.73 22.81
CA ILE A 443 -11.16 -17.01 23.47
C ILE A 443 -11.02 -17.45 24.93
N THR A 444 -12.13 -17.59 25.65
CA THR A 444 -12.14 -18.06 27.04
C THR A 444 -11.48 -19.44 27.18
N ASN A 445 -11.73 -20.35 26.24
CA ASN A 445 -11.11 -21.67 26.25
C ASN A 445 -9.59 -21.59 26.00
N ARG A 446 -9.14 -20.69 25.11
CA ARG A 446 -7.72 -20.52 24.76
C ARG A 446 -6.89 -19.86 25.86
N ILE A 447 -7.49 -19.09 26.77
CA ILE A 447 -6.80 -18.43 27.89
C ILE A 447 -6.75 -19.24 29.18
N SER A 448 -7.26 -20.48 29.20
CA SER A 448 -7.32 -21.35 30.39
C SER A 448 -5.95 -21.58 31.06
N HIS A 449 -4.86 -21.46 30.30
CA HIS A 449 -3.49 -21.60 30.77
C HIS A 449 -2.92 -20.34 31.46
N LEU A 450 -3.63 -19.21 31.42
CA LEU A 450 -3.21 -17.95 32.04
C LEU A 450 -3.61 -17.90 33.52
N SER A 451 -3.04 -16.95 34.28
CA SER A 451 -3.46 -16.71 35.67
C SER A 451 -4.94 -16.29 35.76
N GLU A 452 -5.61 -16.64 36.86
CA GLU A 452 -7.03 -16.32 37.05
C GLU A 452 -7.32 -14.82 36.95
N VAL A 453 -6.41 -13.99 37.46
CA VAL A 453 -6.47 -12.52 37.35
C VAL A 453 -6.52 -12.10 35.88
N LEU A 454 -5.59 -12.61 35.06
CA LEU A 454 -5.51 -12.24 33.65
C LEU A 454 -6.70 -12.79 32.86
N GLN A 455 -7.19 -13.98 33.19
CA GLN A 455 -8.41 -14.53 32.59
C GLN A 455 -9.62 -13.62 32.87
N LYS A 456 -9.79 -13.14 34.10
CA LYS A 456 -10.85 -12.18 34.47
C LYS A 456 -10.71 -10.87 33.70
N GLU A 457 -9.50 -10.33 33.59
CA GLU A 457 -9.26 -9.11 32.82
C GLU A 457 -9.57 -9.28 31.33
N VAL A 458 -9.18 -10.40 30.71
CA VAL A 458 -9.47 -10.69 29.30
C VAL A 458 -10.98 -10.76 29.08
N LYS A 459 -11.71 -11.50 29.93
CA LYS A 459 -13.17 -11.63 29.83
C LYS A 459 -13.88 -10.28 29.95
N LYS A 460 -13.54 -9.47 30.96
CA LYS A 460 -14.11 -8.12 31.14
C LYS A 460 -13.78 -7.20 29.97
N SER A 461 -12.53 -7.21 29.52
CA SER A 461 -12.07 -6.39 28.39
C SER A 461 -12.77 -6.78 27.09
N LEU A 462 -13.00 -8.07 26.85
CA LEU A 462 -13.77 -8.55 25.70
C LEU A 462 -15.24 -8.11 25.79
N GLU A 463 -15.86 -8.24 26.96
CA GLU A 463 -17.24 -7.85 27.16
C GLU A 463 -17.44 -6.35 26.86
N ILE A 464 -16.57 -5.49 27.38
CA ILE A 464 -16.67 -4.06 27.09
C ILE A 464 -16.37 -3.76 25.62
N CYS A 465 -15.40 -4.42 25.00
CA CYS A 465 -15.04 -4.14 23.60
C CYS A 465 -16.13 -4.59 22.61
N LEU A 466 -16.84 -5.68 22.92
CA LEU A 466 -17.87 -6.27 22.07
C LEU A 466 -19.28 -5.77 22.36
N SER A 467 -19.50 -5.11 23.50
CA SER A 467 -20.80 -4.50 23.86
C SER A 467 -21.07 -3.15 23.20
N GLN A 468 -20.13 -2.58 22.44
CA GLN A 468 -20.39 -1.41 21.58
C GLN A 468 -21.23 -1.82 20.37
N ASN A 469 -22.51 -2.05 20.62
CA ASN A 469 -23.47 -2.53 19.65
C ASN A 469 -24.44 -1.44 19.19
N PHE A 470 -24.12 -0.16 19.37
CA PHE A 470 -24.99 0.95 18.98
C PHE A 470 -24.30 1.94 18.06
N CYS A 471 -25.07 2.57 17.18
CA CYS A 471 -24.59 3.57 16.24
C CYS A 471 -25.68 4.61 15.93
N THR A 472 -25.29 5.76 15.40
CA THR A 472 -26.22 6.82 14.98
C THR A 472 -26.29 6.93 13.47
N PHE A 473 -27.49 7.16 12.95
CA PHE A 473 -27.74 7.52 11.55
C PHE A 473 -28.93 8.48 11.49
N MET A 474 -28.79 9.61 10.79
CA MET A 474 -29.85 10.63 10.67
C MET A 474 -30.48 11.00 12.02
N ASP A 475 -29.64 11.30 13.01
CA ASP A 475 -30.01 11.68 14.39
C ASP A 475 -30.81 10.64 15.19
N GLN A 476 -30.95 9.42 14.65
CA GLN A 476 -31.51 8.28 15.35
C GLN A 476 -30.40 7.33 15.79
N THR A 477 -30.51 6.81 17.02
CA THR A 477 -29.59 5.81 17.55
C THR A 477 -30.20 4.42 17.39
N PHE A 478 -29.42 3.52 16.79
CA PHE A 478 -29.78 2.14 16.51
C PHE A 478 -28.90 1.18 17.30
N GLU A 479 -29.50 0.09 17.77
CA GLU A 479 -28.82 -1.08 18.32
C GLU A 479 -28.69 -2.17 17.26
N ILE A 480 -27.52 -2.78 17.21
CA ILE A 480 -27.09 -3.88 16.36
C ILE A 480 -27.25 -5.16 17.19
N LYS A 481 -28.23 -5.99 16.84
CA LYS A 481 -28.56 -7.19 17.63
C LYS A 481 -27.49 -8.27 17.59
N SER A 482 -26.79 -8.40 16.47
CA SER A 482 -25.87 -9.50 16.24
C SER A 482 -24.74 -9.10 15.30
N GLY A 483 -23.64 -9.83 15.40
CA GLY A 483 -22.49 -9.62 14.54
C GLY A 483 -21.52 -8.58 15.07
N LEU A 484 -20.50 -8.34 14.26
CA LEU A 484 -19.44 -7.39 14.55
C LEU A 484 -19.65 -6.10 13.74
N PRO A 485 -19.60 -4.92 14.36
CA PRO A 485 -19.72 -3.66 13.63
C PRO A 485 -18.52 -3.45 12.70
N ILE A 486 -18.80 -3.31 11.40
CA ILE A 486 -17.79 -3.03 10.38
C ILE A 486 -17.16 -1.66 10.68
N GLY A 487 -15.93 -1.62 11.18
CA GLY A 487 -15.22 -0.40 11.56
C GLY A 487 -14.81 -0.32 13.02
N SER A 488 -15.26 -1.26 13.87
CA SER A 488 -14.69 -1.41 15.22
C SER A 488 -13.27 -2.00 15.14
N PRO A 489 -12.30 -1.50 15.94
CA PRO A 489 -10.92 -1.99 15.90
C PRO A 489 -10.78 -3.49 16.25
N ILE A 490 -11.68 -4.03 17.08
CA ILE A 490 -11.61 -5.43 17.53
C ILE A 490 -12.19 -6.41 16.50
N SER A 491 -13.12 -5.96 15.66
CA SER A 491 -13.89 -6.82 14.76
C SER A 491 -13.02 -7.65 13.80
N PRO A 492 -11.96 -7.12 13.15
CA PRO A 492 -11.10 -7.93 12.29
C PRO A 492 -10.46 -9.12 13.01
N LEU A 493 -9.97 -8.93 14.24
CA LEU A 493 -9.36 -10.01 15.01
C LEU A 493 -10.39 -11.06 15.41
N MET A 494 -11.59 -10.64 15.84
CA MET A 494 -12.66 -11.57 16.21
C MET A 494 -13.13 -12.41 15.02
N ALA A 495 -13.29 -11.78 13.86
CA ALA A 495 -13.65 -12.47 12.63
C ALA A 495 -12.56 -13.47 12.21
N ASP A 496 -11.28 -13.10 12.35
CA ASP A 496 -10.17 -14.00 11.99
C ASP A 496 -10.07 -15.20 12.95
N ILE A 497 -10.24 -14.99 14.26
CA ILE A 497 -10.30 -16.07 15.26
C ILE A 497 -11.47 -17.02 14.97
N PHE A 498 -12.65 -16.47 14.67
CA PHE A 498 -13.82 -17.28 14.34
C PHE A 498 -13.60 -18.09 13.06
N MET A 499 -13.09 -17.45 12.01
CA MET A 499 -12.84 -18.13 10.74
C MET A 499 -11.75 -19.20 10.86
N ASP A 500 -10.70 -18.99 11.66
CA ASP A 500 -9.70 -20.01 11.97
C ASP A 500 -10.35 -21.24 12.64
N HIS A 501 -11.27 -21.03 13.59
CA HIS A 501 -12.03 -22.12 14.20
C HIS A 501 -12.93 -22.87 13.20
N ILE A 502 -13.63 -22.15 12.32
CA ILE A 502 -14.44 -22.74 11.25
C ILE A 502 -13.57 -23.58 10.31
N GLU A 503 -12.39 -23.08 9.93
CA GLU A 503 -11.43 -23.80 9.12
C GLU A 503 -10.90 -25.06 9.84
N GLU A 504 -10.56 -24.97 11.13
CA GLU A 504 -10.18 -26.16 11.93
C GLU A 504 -11.26 -27.25 11.87
N ARG A 505 -12.54 -26.89 11.99
CA ARG A 505 -13.66 -27.82 11.87
C ARG A 505 -13.81 -28.40 10.46
N MET A 506 -13.62 -27.59 9.41
CA MET A 506 -13.66 -28.04 8.00
C MET A 506 -12.62 -29.11 7.69
N PHE A 507 -11.43 -28.95 8.26
CA PHE A 507 -10.27 -29.81 7.98
C PHE A 507 -10.02 -30.86 9.06
N SER A 508 -10.93 -31.03 10.02
CA SER A 508 -10.82 -32.03 11.08
C SER A 508 -10.74 -33.47 10.52
N SER A 509 -10.05 -34.35 11.24
CA SER A 509 -9.83 -35.75 10.85
C SER A 509 -11.14 -36.45 10.47
N GLY A 510 -11.22 -36.95 9.23
CA GLY A 510 -12.42 -37.59 8.67
C GLY A 510 -13.12 -36.79 7.57
N SER A 511 -12.73 -35.53 7.30
CA SER A 511 -13.27 -34.77 6.17
C SER A 511 -12.78 -35.36 4.83
N PRO A 512 -13.69 -35.76 3.90
CA PRO A 512 -13.32 -36.30 2.60
C PRO A 512 -12.65 -35.26 1.68
N TRP A 513 -12.61 -34.00 2.11
CA TRP A 513 -12.05 -32.88 1.35
C TRP A 513 -10.60 -32.56 1.72
N SER A 514 -10.12 -33.00 2.89
CA SER A 514 -8.77 -32.71 3.36
C SER A 514 -7.68 -33.26 2.42
N SER A 515 -7.95 -34.36 1.71
CA SER A 515 -7.02 -34.93 0.70
C SER A 515 -7.14 -34.26 -0.68
N ARG A 516 -8.22 -33.50 -0.94
CA ARG A 516 -8.50 -32.88 -2.24
C ARG A 516 -8.06 -31.43 -2.30
N ILE A 517 -8.15 -30.73 -1.18
CA ILE A 517 -7.71 -29.33 -1.05
C ILE A 517 -6.19 -29.34 -0.89
N LEU A 518 -5.48 -28.95 -1.94
CA LEU A 518 -4.01 -28.87 -1.94
C LEU A 518 -3.53 -27.63 -1.21
N HIS A 519 -4.20 -26.49 -1.46
CA HIS A 519 -3.87 -25.20 -0.86
C HIS A 519 -5.13 -24.44 -0.52
N TRP A 520 -5.11 -23.77 0.64
CA TRP A 520 -6.17 -22.92 1.13
C TRP A 520 -5.54 -21.68 1.76
N PHE A 521 -5.80 -20.52 1.18
CA PHE A 521 -5.29 -19.25 1.66
C PHE A 521 -6.44 -18.25 1.78
N ARG A 522 -6.72 -17.80 3.01
CA ARG A 522 -7.77 -16.82 3.30
C ARG A 522 -7.15 -15.46 3.63
N TYR A 523 -7.74 -14.39 3.16
CA TYR A 523 -7.47 -13.04 3.64
C TYR A 523 -8.82 -12.40 3.97
N VAL A 524 -9.11 -12.28 5.27
CA VAL A 524 -10.41 -11.80 5.75
C VAL A 524 -11.55 -12.69 5.20
N ASP A 525 -12.36 -12.20 4.26
CA ASP A 525 -13.50 -12.84 3.62
C ASP A 525 -13.15 -13.57 2.31
N ASP A 526 -12.11 -13.12 1.61
CA ASP A 526 -11.65 -13.70 0.35
C ASP A 526 -10.78 -14.95 0.58
N ILE A 527 -11.08 -16.03 -0.13
CA ILE A 527 -10.38 -17.31 0.02
C ILE A 527 -9.94 -17.81 -1.36
N PHE A 528 -8.65 -18.09 -1.48
CA PHE A 528 -8.07 -18.76 -2.64
C PHE A 528 -7.82 -20.23 -2.34
N VAL A 529 -8.30 -21.10 -3.23
CA VAL A 529 -8.23 -22.55 -3.07
C VAL A 529 -7.69 -23.22 -4.32
N VAL A 530 -6.78 -24.18 -4.12
CA VAL A 530 -6.34 -25.15 -5.13
C VAL A 530 -6.89 -26.51 -4.76
N VAL A 531 -7.74 -27.09 -5.61
CA VAL A 531 -8.45 -28.34 -5.30
C VAL A 531 -8.39 -29.33 -6.47
N VAL A 532 -8.24 -30.62 -6.16
CA VAL A 532 -8.27 -31.70 -7.14
C VAL A 532 -9.66 -32.34 -7.20
N GLY A 533 -10.26 -32.33 -8.40
CA GLY A 533 -11.53 -32.99 -8.65
C GLY A 533 -12.32 -32.41 -9.82
N SER A 534 -13.46 -33.04 -10.11
CA SER A 534 -14.46 -32.55 -11.08
C SER A 534 -15.23 -31.34 -10.54
N TRP A 535 -15.85 -30.57 -11.43
CA TRP A 535 -16.76 -29.47 -11.05
C TRP A 535 -17.92 -29.93 -10.16
N ARG A 536 -18.43 -31.14 -10.39
CA ARG A 536 -19.47 -31.76 -9.53
C ARG A 536 -18.98 -31.96 -8.10
N GLN A 537 -17.72 -32.38 -7.92
CA GLN A 537 -17.13 -32.53 -6.58
C GLN A 537 -16.91 -31.17 -5.92
N ILE A 538 -16.53 -30.15 -6.69
CA ILE A 538 -16.41 -28.77 -6.18
C ILE A 538 -17.75 -28.23 -5.70
N GLY A 539 -18.85 -28.47 -6.43
CA GLY A 539 -20.20 -28.11 -5.96
C GLY A 539 -20.55 -28.79 -4.63
N LYS A 540 -20.14 -30.06 -4.45
CA LYS A 540 -20.30 -30.77 -3.16
C LYS A 540 -19.42 -30.18 -2.04
N LEU A 541 -18.21 -29.70 -2.37
CA LEU A 541 -17.35 -28.99 -1.43
C LEU A 541 -18.04 -27.71 -0.94
N LEU A 542 -18.54 -26.86 -1.84
CA LEU A 542 -19.29 -25.65 -1.47
C LEU A 542 -20.48 -25.98 -0.57
N GLY A 543 -21.26 -27.01 -0.92
CA GLY A 543 -22.36 -27.48 -0.08
C GLY A 543 -21.91 -27.98 1.29
N HIS A 544 -20.71 -28.57 1.40
CA HIS A 544 -20.14 -28.95 2.69
C HIS A 544 -19.70 -27.72 3.49
N LEU A 545 -19.01 -26.75 2.88
CA LEU A 545 -18.59 -25.51 3.54
C LEU A 545 -19.78 -24.78 4.17
N ASN A 546 -20.90 -24.67 3.44
CA ASN A 546 -22.13 -24.01 3.91
C ASN A 546 -22.90 -24.80 4.98
N ARG A 547 -22.50 -26.04 5.29
CA ARG A 547 -23.09 -26.83 6.39
C ARG A 547 -22.28 -26.78 7.69
N VAL A 548 -21.07 -26.23 7.66
CA VAL A 548 -20.19 -26.23 8.84
C VAL A 548 -20.75 -25.33 9.95
N HIS A 549 -21.35 -24.20 9.57
CA HIS A 549 -21.93 -23.25 10.51
C HIS A 549 -23.12 -22.52 9.88
N PRO A 550 -24.27 -22.39 10.57
CA PRO A 550 -25.48 -21.79 9.99
C PRO A 550 -25.31 -20.32 9.60
N ASN A 551 -24.48 -19.55 10.32
CA ASN A 551 -24.32 -18.12 10.06
C ASN A 551 -23.31 -17.79 8.95
N ILE A 552 -22.45 -18.73 8.55
CA ILE A 552 -21.38 -18.48 7.58
C ILE A 552 -21.76 -19.11 6.24
N ILE A 553 -21.91 -18.24 5.24
CA ILE A 553 -22.29 -18.63 3.88
C ILE A 553 -21.14 -18.27 2.93
N PHE A 554 -20.62 -19.28 2.26
CA PHE A 554 -19.63 -19.18 1.20
C PHE A 554 -20.33 -19.10 -0.16
N HIS A 555 -19.80 -18.25 -1.03
CA HIS A 555 -20.10 -18.23 -2.46
C HIS A 555 -18.83 -18.58 -3.24
N SER A 556 -18.96 -19.37 -4.31
CA SER A 556 -17.83 -19.72 -5.18
C SER A 556 -17.81 -18.86 -6.43
N ILE A 557 -16.64 -18.32 -6.77
CA ILE A 557 -16.34 -17.74 -8.07
C ILE A 557 -15.26 -18.59 -8.73
N THR A 558 -15.56 -19.09 -9.92
CA THR A 558 -14.61 -19.90 -10.70
C THR A 558 -13.57 -19.00 -11.33
N LEU A 559 -12.28 -19.30 -11.10
CA LEU A 559 -11.18 -18.67 -11.82
C LEU A 559 -10.91 -19.54 -13.05
N CYS A 560 -11.40 -19.13 -14.23
CA CYS A 560 -11.09 -19.86 -15.46
C CYS A 560 -9.57 -19.90 -15.69
N CYS A 561 -9.05 -21.09 -15.99
CA CYS A 561 -7.69 -21.29 -16.48
C CYS A 561 -7.56 -20.74 -17.91
N THR A 562 -7.63 -19.43 -18.08
CA THR A 562 -7.20 -18.74 -19.30
C THR A 562 -6.58 -17.40 -18.90
N ASP A 563 -5.25 -17.40 -18.80
CA ASP A 563 -4.29 -16.31 -19.00
C ASP A 563 -4.43 -14.92 -18.33
N SER A 564 -5.30 -14.72 -17.33
CA SER A 564 -5.16 -13.51 -16.49
C SER A 564 -5.75 -13.63 -15.08
N PHE A 565 -4.86 -13.66 -14.08
CA PHE A 565 -5.18 -13.36 -12.68
C PHE A 565 -5.43 -11.84 -12.54
N GLN A 566 -6.58 -11.33 -12.99
CA GLN A 566 -6.82 -9.88 -12.98
C GLN A 566 -7.81 -9.36 -11.92
N TYR A 567 -8.50 -10.21 -11.17
CA TYR A 567 -9.59 -9.71 -10.31
C TYR A 567 -9.56 -10.11 -8.84
N LEU A 568 -8.47 -10.69 -8.35
CA LEU A 568 -8.51 -11.32 -7.04
C LEU A 568 -8.07 -10.46 -5.85
N TRP A 569 -7.36 -9.33 -6.02
CA TRP A 569 -6.81 -8.58 -4.87
C TRP A 569 -6.52 -7.11 -5.18
N MET A 570 -7.52 -6.32 -5.61
CA MET A 570 -7.42 -4.84 -5.68
C MET A 570 -8.49 -4.12 -4.87
#